data_AF-A0A074REG5-F1
#
_entry.id   AF-A0A074REG5-F1
#
_cell.length_a   1.000
_cell.length_b   1.000
_cell.length_c   1.000
_cell.angle_alpha   90.00
_cell.angle_beta   90.00
_cell.angle_gamma   90.00
#
_symmetry.space_group_name_H-M   'P 1'
#
loop_
_entity.id
_entity.type
_entity.pdbx_description
1 polymer ?
#
loop_
_entity_poly.entity_id
_entity_poly.type
_entity_poly.pdbx_seq_one_letter_code
_entity_poly.pdbx_strand_id
1 'polypeptide(L)'
;PRLTLSINTLLETTALWSAQWFNKPKFHILLHLPEHIRRFGPATLFATETFESYNFIIRLRSIHSNRHAPSHDISRAFCRLYAVRFLVSGGWITQSVGSDGQSLQKITPRQAGSGILELM
;
A
#
# COMPACT_ATOMS: atom_id res chain seq x y z
N PRO A 1 26.13 -8.35 13.11
CA PRO A 1 26.93 -9.59 13.12
C PRO A 1 26.12 -10.89 12.92
N ARG A 2 25.03 -11.12 13.67
CA ARG A 2 24.25 -12.37 13.56
C ARG A 2 23.63 -12.63 12.18
N LEU A 3 23.05 -11.60 11.55
CA LEU A 3 22.42 -11.74 10.23
C LEU A 3 23.42 -12.20 9.14
N THR A 4 24.59 -11.57 9.07
CA THR A 4 25.62 -11.92 8.08
C THR A 4 26.11 -13.35 8.26
N LEU A 5 26.29 -13.79 9.52
CA LEU A 5 26.66 -15.17 9.81
C LEU A 5 25.60 -16.16 9.33
N SER A 6 24.33 -15.91 9.64
CA SER A 6 23.22 -16.75 9.20
C SER A 6 23.11 -16.83 7.68
N ILE A 7 23.33 -15.71 6.98
CA ILE A 7 23.38 -15.68 5.51
C ILE A 7 24.52 -16.57 5.01
N ASN A 8 25.74 -16.41 5.54
CA ASN A 8 26.88 -17.20 5.12
C ASN A 8 26.65 -18.71 5.34
N THR A 9 26.14 -19.12 6.50
CA THR A 9 25.80 -20.52 6.77
C THR A 9 24.74 -21.05 5.79
N LEU A 10 23.73 -20.24 5.45
CA LEU A 10 22.73 -20.61 4.45
C LEU A 10 23.34 -20.76 3.05
N LEU A 11 24.25 -19.86 2.64
CA LEU A 11 24.93 -19.96 1.36
C LEU A 11 25.85 -21.19 1.30
N GLU A 12 26.63 -21.44 2.35
CA GLU A 12 27.52 -22.62 2.45
C GLU A 12 26.73 -23.93 2.38
N THR A 13 25.65 -24.05 3.15
CA THR A 13 24.77 -25.25 3.13
C THR A 13 24.07 -25.42 1.78
N THR A 14 23.66 -24.33 1.13
CA THR A 14 23.07 -24.38 -0.22
C THR A 14 24.10 -24.82 -1.26
N ALA A 15 25.36 -24.39 -1.14
CA ALA A 15 26.44 -24.81 -2.03
C ALA A 15 26.76 -26.30 -1.91
N LEU A 16 26.73 -26.84 -0.69
CA LEU A 16 26.87 -28.27 -0.44
C LEU A 16 25.72 -29.09 -1.06
N TRP A 17 24.51 -28.53 -1.08
CA TRP A 17 23.36 -29.20 -1.69
C TRP A 17 23.39 -29.14 -3.23
N SER A 18 23.53 -27.95 -3.81
CA SER A 18 23.70 -27.76 -5.25
C SER A 18 24.15 -26.33 -5.59
N ALA A 19 25.27 -26.21 -6.30
CA ALA A 19 25.77 -24.93 -6.78
C ALA A 19 24.90 -24.28 -7.88
N GLN A 20 23.96 -25.01 -8.49
CA GLN A 20 23.10 -24.48 -9.56
C GLN A 20 22.18 -23.36 -9.07
N TRP A 21 21.86 -23.33 -7.77
CA TRP A 21 21.01 -22.32 -7.16
C TRP A 21 21.61 -20.90 -7.23
N PHE A 22 22.94 -20.77 -7.27
CA PHE A 22 23.62 -19.47 -7.35
C PHE A 22 23.45 -18.76 -8.69
N ASN A 23 22.97 -19.46 -9.73
CA ASN A 23 22.58 -18.81 -10.98
C ASN A 23 21.32 -17.93 -10.83
N LYS A 24 20.59 -18.06 -9.72
CA LYS A 24 19.41 -17.22 -9.46
C LYS A 24 19.84 -15.90 -8.79
N PRO A 25 19.36 -14.75 -9.28
CA PRO A 25 19.76 -13.44 -8.76
C PRO A 25 19.37 -13.23 -7.28
N LYS A 26 18.39 -13.99 -6.76
CA LYS A 26 17.96 -13.92 -5.35
C LYS A 26 19.10 -14.23 -4.37
N PHE A 27 19.98 -15.18 -4.70
CA PHE A 27 21.13 -15.51 -3.84
C PHE A 27 22.18 -14.40 -3.81
N HIS A 28 22.37 -13.70 -4.92
CA HIS A 28 23.23 -12.51 -4.97
C HIS A 28 22.67 -11.37 -4.10
N ILE A 29 21.35 -11.16 -4.13
CA ILE A 29 20.68 -10.11 -3.34
C ILE A 29 20.83 -10.36 -1.82
N LEU A 30 20.83 -11.62 -1.37
CA LEU A 30 21.03 -11.95 0.06
C LEU A 30 22.36 -11.43 0.60
N LEU A 31 23.42 -11.42 -0.22
CA LEU A 31 24.73 -10.91 0.18
C LEU A 31 24.69 -9.40 0.48
N HIS A 32 23.88 -8.66 -0.28
CA HIS A 32 23.68 -7.21 -0.13
C HIS A 32 22.64 -6.83 0.93
N LEU A 33 21.84 -7.81 1.40
CA LEU A 33 20.77 -7.57 2.37
C LEU A 33 21.23 -6.82 3.64
N PRO A 34 22.39 -7.13 4.26
CA PRO A 34 22.85 -6.38 5.42
C PRO A 34 23.15 -4.91 5.11
N GLU A 35 23.67 -4.61 3.93
CA GLU A 35 23.93 -3.23 3.49
C GLU A 35 22.61 -2.51 3.19
N HIS A 36 21.69 -3.16 2.49
CA HIS A 36 20.37 -2.62 2.21
C HIS A 36 19.59 -2.30 3.50
N ILE A 37 19.64 -3.18 4.50
CA ILE A 37 18.95 -2.94 5.78
C ILE A 37 19.53 -1.72 6.50
N ARG A 38 20.85 -1.53 6.47
CA ARG A 38 21.49 -0.35 7.06
C ARG A 38 21.10 0.94 6.34
N ARG A 39 20.96 0.89 5.01
CA ARG A 39 20.70 2.07 4.19
C ARG A 39 19.22 2.44 4.11
N PHE A 40 18.34 1.46 4.04
CA PHE A 40 16.92 1.66 3.73
C PHE A 40 15.97 1.20 4.85
N GLY A 41 16.49 0.55 5.90
CA GLY A 41 15.69 0.05 7.01
C GLY A 41 15.26 -1.42 6.83
N PRO A 42 14.39 -1.92 7.72
CA PRO A 42 14.02 -3.35 7.75
C PRO A 42 13.48 -3.88 6.42
N ALA A 43 13.88 -5.10 6.06
CA ALA A 43 13.49 -5.74 4.80
C ALA A 43 11.95 -5.86 4.62
N THR A 44 11.20 -5.95 5.72
CA THR A 44 9.73 -6.00 5.73
C THR A 44 9.09 -4.79 5.05
N LEU A 45 9.75 -3.62 5.07
CA LEU A 45 9.25 -2.42 4.39
C LEU A 45 9.28 -2.53 2.86
N PHE A 46 10.06 -3.47 2.31
CA PHE A 46 10.18 -3.73 0.87
C PHE A 46 9.39 -4.96 0.42
N ALA A 47 8.63 -5.59 1.32
CA ALA A 47 7.79 -6.71 0.94
C ALA A 47 6.71 -6.22 -0.03
N THR A 48 6.71 -6.77 -1.25
CA THR A 48 5.70 -6.44 -2.28
C THR A 48 4.35 -7.10 -2.01
N GLU A 49 4.29 -8.05 -1.07
CA GLU A 49 3.09 -8.86 -0.76
C GLU A 49 1.85 -7.99 -0.46
N THR A 50 1.99 -6.93 0.31
CA THR A 50 0.87 -6.01 0.60
C THR A 50 0.41 -5.29 -0.67
N PHE A 51 1.32 -4.93 -1.57
CA PHE A 51 0.96 -4.31 -2.85
C PHE A 51 0.35 -5.34 -3.81
N GLU A 52 0.83 -6.57 -3.81
CA GLU A 52 0.31 -7.66 -4.65
C GLU A 52 -1.08 -8.09 -4.21
N SER A 53 -1.33 -8.20 -2.90
CA SER A 53 -2.66 -8.49 -2.35
C SER A 53 -3.68 -7.39 -2.70
N TYR A 54 -3.24 -6.15 -2.92
CA TYR A 54 -4.12 -5.06 -3.38
C TYR A 54 -4.71 -5.32 -4.77
N ASN A 55 -4.04 -6.11 -5.62
CA ASN A 55 -4.57 -6.51 -6.92
C ASN A 55 -5.90 -7.26 -6.79
N PHE A 56 -6.12 -7.99 -5.69
CA PHE A 56 -7.40 -8.63 -5.42
C PHE A 56 -8.54 -7.62 -5.29
N ILE A 57 -8.32 -6.52 -4.57
CA ILE A 57 -9.31 -5.45 -4.38
C ILE A 57 -9.66 -4.80 -5.73
N ILE A 58 -8.64 -4.51 -6.54
CA ILE A 58 -8.82 -3.93 -7.88
C ILE A 58 -9.67 -4.87 -8.75
N ARG A 59 -9.33 -6.16 -8.78
CA ARG A 59 -10.08 -7.19 -9.53
C ARG A 59 -11.51 -7.29 -9.04
N LEU A 60 -11.75 -7.26 -7.72
CA LEU A 60 -13.08 -7.31 -7.14
C LEU A 60 -13.95 -6.15 -7.63
N ARG A 61 -13.42 -4.93 -7.65
CA ARG A 61 -14.12 -3.74 -8.18
C ARG A 61 -14.35 -3.83 -9.69
N SER A 62 -13.44 -4.45 -10.43
CA SER A 62 -13.61 -4.70 -11.87
C SER A 62 -14.69 -5.74 -12.17
N ILE A 63 -14.75 -6.84 -11.41
CA ILE A 63 -15.69 -7.94 -11.64
C ILE A 63 -17.12 -7.50 -11.34
N HIS A 64 -17.32 -6.69 -10.30
CA HIS A 64 -18.63 -6.21 -9.83
C HIS A 64 -19.06 -4.85 -10.44
N SER A 65 -18.34 -4.36 -11.44
CA SER A 65 -18.74 -3.18 -12.22
C SER A 65 -19.67 -3.62 -13.36
N ASN A 66 -20.47 -2.69 -13.88
CA ASN A 66 -21.26 -2.87 -15.10
C ASN A 66 -20.39 -3.02 -16.38
N ARG A 67 -19.06 -3.01 -16.23
CA ARG A 67 -18.03 -3.24 -17.24
C ARG A 67 -18.02 -2.30 -18.45
N HIS A 68 -18.91 -1.32 -18.51
CA HIS A 68 -18.90 -0.26 -19.52
C HIS A 68 -17.66 0.63 -19.44
N ALA A 69 -17.19 0.94 -18.22
CA ALA A 69 -15.98 1.71 -17.97
C ALA A 69 -15.31 1.29 -16.64
N PRO A 70 -14.67 0.10 -16.60
CA PRO A 70 -14.13 -0.45 -15.35
C PRO A 70 -13.14 0.48 -14.65
N SER A 71 -12.30 1.19 -15.41
CA SER A 71 -11.32 2.14 -14.86
C SER A 71 -11.98 3.30 -14.11
N HIS A 72 -13.06 3.86 -14.67
CA HIS A 72 -13.82 4.94 -14.04
C HIS A 72 -14.53 4.47 -12.77
N ASP A 73 -15.12 3.27 -12.80
CA ASP A 73 -15.80 2.69 -11.65
C ASP A 73 -14.83 2.35 -10.51
N ILE A 74 -13.66 1.82 -10.85
CA ILE A 74 -12.55 1.57 -9.91
C ILE A 74 -12.02 2.90 -9.34
N SER A 75 -11.87 3.94 -10.16
CA SER A 75 -11.44 5.26 -9.68
C SER A 75 -12.45 5.86 -8.69
N ARG A 76 -13.75 5.84 -9.03
CA ARG A 76 -14.83 6.33 -8.16
C ARG A 76 -14.91 5.54 -6.86
N ALA A 77 -14.71 4.23 -6.94
CA ALA A 77 -14.61 3.33 -5.80
C ALA A 77 -13.50 3.73 -4.83
N PHE A 78 -12.29 3.92 -5.35
CA PHE A 78 -11.13 4.30 -4.55
C PHE A 78 -11.27 5.71 -3.99
N CYS A 79 -11.76 6.67 -4.76
CA CYS A 79 -12.03 8.02 -4.28
C CYS A 79 -12.92 8.01 -3.03
N ARG A 80 -13.99 7.19 -3.03
CA ARG A 80 -14.85 7.01 -1.86
C ARG A 80 -14.13 6.33 -0.69
N LEU A 81 -13.36 5.28 -0.95
CA LEU A 81 -12.60 4.57 0.09
C LEU A 81 -11.59 5.50 0.78
N TYR A 82 -10.84 6.27 0.00
CA TYR A 82 -9.87 7.24 0.52
C TYR A 82 -10.55 8.39 1.27
N ALA A 83 -11.69 8.89 0.77
CA ALA A 83 -12.47 9.90 1.47
C ALA A 83 -12.95 9.40 2.83
N VAL A 84 -13.47 8.17 2.92
CA VAL A 84 -13.87 7.56 4.20
C VAL A 84 -12.68 7.41 5.12
N ARG A 85 -11.54 6.88 4.63
CA ARG A 85 -10.32 6.75 5.42
C ARG A 85 -9.87 8.10 5.98
N PHE A 86 -9.88 9.13 5.15
CA PHE A 86 -9.48 10.48 5.53
C PHE A 86 -10.40 11.08 6.59
N LEU A 87 -11.72 10.95 6.42
CA LEU A 87 -12.71 11.42 7.41
C LEU A 87 -12.58 10.68 8.75
N VAL A 88 -12.45 9.35 8.71
CA VAL A 88 -12.26 8.53 9.91
C VAL A 88 -10.98 8.92 10.63
N SER A 89 -9.91 9.26 9.89
CA SER A 89 -8.62 9.74 10.44
C SER A 89 -8.68 11.18 11.00
N GLY A 90 -9.88 11.74 11.21
CA GLY A 90 -10.08 13.09 11.72
C GLY A 90 -10.01 14.20 10.66
N GLY A 91 -9.79 13.87 9.39
CA GLY A 91 -9.78 14.84 8.29
C GLY A 91 -11.16 15.42 7.99
N TRP A 92 -11.19 16.56 7.31
CA TRP A 92 -12.43 17.25 6.89
C TRP A 92 -12.45 17.54 5.40
N ILE A 93 -13.63 17.42 4.79
CA ILE A 93 -13.84 17.69 3.36
C ILE A 93 -14.71 18.94 3.21
N THR A 94 -14.21 19.92 2.46
CA THR A 94 -14.96 21.13 2.11
C THR A 94 -15.71 20.90 0.80
N GLN A 95 -17.04 20.93 0.85
CA GLN A 95 -17.85 20.88 -0.38
C GLN A 95 -18.11 22.30 -0.88
N SER A 96 -17.61 22.65 -2.07
CA SER A 96 -18.14 23.82 -2.78
C SER A 96 -19.53 23.44 -3.29
N VAL A 97 -20.58 24.02 -2.72
CA VAL A 97 -21.93 23.90 -3.27
C VAL A 97 -22.00 24.82 -4.48
N GLY A 98 -21.64 24.28 -5.64
CA GLY A 98 -21.81 24.97 -6.91
C GLY A 98 -23.17 24.62 -7.51
N SER A 99 -24.13 25.51 -7.34
CA SER A 99 -25.17 25.76 -8.34
C SER A 99 -25.02 27.21 -8.76
N ASP A 100 -24.62 27.41 -10.01
CA ASP A 100 -24.86 28.57 -10.85
C ASP A 100 -24.91 29.92 -10.13
N GLY A 101 -23.74 30.56 -10.05
CA GLY A 101 -23.59 32.01 -9.94
C GLY A 101 -24.53 32.72 -8.97
N GLN A 102 -24.33 32.58 -7.65
CA GLN A 102 -24.44 33.68 -6.70
C GLN A 102 -24.02 33.27 -5.28
N SER A 103 -23.25 34.16 -4.65
CA SER A 103 -22.86 34.22 -3.23
C SER A 103 -21.94 33.11 -2.69
N LEU A 104 -20.81 33.54 -2.10
CA LEU A 104 -19.89 32.74 -1.29
C LEU A 104 -20.61 32.20 -0.04
N GLN A 105 -21.40 31.14 -0.18
CA GLN A 105 -21.99 30.47 0.98
C GLN A 105 -20.88 29.78 1.77
N LYS A 106 -20.84 30.08 3.08
CA LYS A 106 -19.89 29.56 4.06
C LYS A 106 -19.78 28.04 3.93
N ILE A 107 -18.63 27.56 3.43
CA ILE A 107 -18.39 26.13 3.23
C ILE A 107 -18.32 25.46 4.60
N THR A 108 -19.36 24.73 5.00
CA THR A 108 -19.32 23.92 6.21
C THR A 108 -18.46 22.69 5.96
N PRO A 109 -17.33 22.50 6.67
CA PRO A 109 -16.51 21.31 6.52
C PRO A 109 -17.32 20.07 6.98
N ARG A 110 -17.31 19.02 6.17
CA ARG A 110 -17.86 17.71 6.55
C ARG A 110 -16.76 16.89 7.20
N GLN A 111 -17.00 16.42 8.41
CA GLN A 111 -16.10 15.57 9.18
C GLN A 111 -16.82 14.27 9.58
N ALA A 112 -16.08 13.25 10.04
CA ALA A 112 -16.70 12.11 10.71
C ALA A 112 -17.47 12.55 11.96
N GLY A 113 -18.54 11.83 12.31
CA GLY A 113 -19.35 12.14 13.49
C GLY A 113 -18.56 12.03 14.80
N SER A 114 -19.01 12.71 15.85
CA SER A 114 -18.31 12.77 17.14
C SER A 114 -17.97 11.40 17.71
N GLY A 115 -18.87 10.42 17.63
CA GLY A 115 -18.62 9.06 18.11
C GLY A 115 -17.51 8.29 17.38
N ILE A 116 -17.14 8.69 16.15
CA ILE A 116 -15.98 8.12 15.44
C ILE A 116 -14.70 8.86 15.85
N LEU A 117 -14.79 10.17 16.05
CA LEU A 117 -13.64 10.98 16.47
C LEU A 117 -13.21 10.68 17.92
N GLU A 118 -14.15 10.32 18.79
CA GLU A 118 -13.89 9.93 20.18
C GLU A 118 -13.17 8.57 20.32
N LEU A 119 -13.10 7.78 19.23
CA LEU A 119 -12.40 6.48 19.20
C LEU A 119 -10.93 6.57 18.78
N MET A 120 -10.44 7.75 18.39
CA MET A 120 -9.04 8.00 18.02
C MET A 120 -8.27 8.71 19.12
#